data_AF-A0AAU0V4K8-F1
#
_entry.id   AF-A0AAU0V4K8-F1
#
_cell.length_a   1.000
_cell.length_b   1.000
_cell.length_c   1.000
_cell.angle_alpha   90.00
_cell.angle_beta   90.00
_cell.angle_gamma   90.00
#
_symmetry.space_group_name_H-M   'P 1'
#
loop_
_entity.id
_entity.type
_entity.pdbx_description
1 polymer ?
#
loop_
_entity_poly.entity_id
_entity_poly.type
_entity_poly.pdbx_seq_one_letter_code
_entity_poly.pdbx_strand_id
1 'polypeptide(L)'
;MDHLFTVAGQTATPISRTGLAAESLLERQHLQEWVIAHPQVLGESVLVVTAEYDRWADTDGVPARDRLDVLGLDATGRLVVVELKRGTADRDVHLQAITYAALVSRFDLGTLAQAHRDFLSRRKQDLDLDACKRRLLDHVDGEWSPELLQRPRQVIIAADFPKQVTHSVVWLSEMSLDIDLVQVGLWKVEGHLVAGFTKVYPTPEVEEFTLAPARVEGEAAVKKLQERSRSRNAVHVLVGAGLLPEGTRLRLTPRHGAPESIRNAIHAWVEEDIGRATATWTNSTAKPLVWDADGASYSPTGLANHIFTSVTRRTADGIQGTTWWEVDTAHVPDGVDAEEWSALAGVDLSGLARQLKGTRKDWTGLHTLLSTVPAGRWTTYGDVAAVIGSHAVPVGTHLATCGQCPHPWRVLNTAGRVSKGFQWPDRTRTETPADVLIDEGVRFDGDAADPEKRLPLDDLRRLFDDRDDLRSAVL
;
A
#
# COMPACT_ATOMS: atom_id res chain seq x y z
N MET A 1 8.27 21.32 -11.04
CA MET A 1 7.33 21.90 -12.01
C MET A 1 7.02 20.78 -12.99
N ASP A 2 5.78 20.31 -13.08
CA ASP A 2 5.47 19.15 -13.92
C ASP A 2 5.44 19.57 -15.40
N HIS A 3 6.24 18.90 -16.22
CA HIS A 3 6.26 19.10 -17.67
C HIS A 3 5.40 18.01 -18.32
N LEU A 4 4.23 18.40 -18.82
CA LEU A 4 3.37 17.50 -19.59
C LEU A 4 3.63 17.68 -21.09
N PHE A 5 3.67 16.57 -21.82
CA PHE A 5 3.84 16.54 -23.27
C PHE A 5 2.78 15.64 -23.92
N THR A 6 2.26 16.04 -25.07
CA THR A 6 1.62 15.08 -26.00
C THR A 6 2.71 14.41 -26.82
N VAL A 7 2.65 13.08 -26.96
CA VAL A 7 3.67 12.28 -27.65
C VAL A 7 3.08 11.64 -28.91
N ALA A 8 3.73 11.85 -30.05
CA ALA A 8 3.41 11.21 -31.32
C ALA A 8 4.69 10.64 -31.94
N GLY A 9 4.89 9.32 -31.78
CA GLY A 9 6.11 8.64 -32.19
C GLY A 9 7.34 9.22 -31.48
N GLN A 10 8.28 9.78 -32.25
CA GLN A 10 9.50 10.40 -31.73
C GLN A 10 9.34 11.89 -31.37
N THR A 11 8.13 12.45 -31.53
CA THR A 11 7.86 13.87 -31.26
C THR A 11 7.11 14.05 -29.95
N ALA A 12 7.53 15.04 -29.15
CA ALA A 12 6.88 15.42 -27.90
C ALA A 12 6.60 16.93 -27.91
N THR A 13 5.35 17.33 -27.70
CA THR A 13 4.93 18.74 -27.72
C THR A 13 4.47 19.16 -26.33
N PRO A 14 5.04 20.24 -25.74
CA PRO A 14 4.70 20.66 -24.39
C PRO A 14 3.26 21.15 -24.29
N ILE A 15 2.61 20.82 -23.18
CA ILE A 15 1.24 21.22 -22.86
C ILE A 15 1.27 22.36 -21.84
N SER A 16 0.65 23.48 -22.18
CA SER A 16 0.52 24.61 -21.26
C SER A 16 -0.48 24.30 -20.14
N ARG A 17 -0.13 24.70 -18.91
CA ARG A 17 -1.09 24.71 -17.79
C ARG A 17 -2.21 25.72 -18.06
N THR A 18 -3.41 25.36 -17.62
CA THR A 18 -4.55 26.27 -17.43
C THR A 18 -4.87 26.33 -15.93
N GLY A 19 -5.93 27.03 -15.53
CA GLY A 19 -6.35 27.15 -14.14
C GLY A 19 -7.83 26.84 -13.97
N LEU A 20 -8.23 26.35 -12.80
CA LEU A 20 -9.63 26.05 -12.50
C LEU A 20 -10.52 27.27 -12.75
N ALA A 21 -10.07 28.46 -12.32
CA ALA A 21 -10.79 29.70 -12.56
C ALA A 21 -10.92 30.06 -14.05
N ALA A 22 -9.89 29.79 -14.85
CA ALA A 22 -9.90 30.07 -16.30
C ALA A 22 -10.86 29.15 -17.06
N GLU A 23 -10.99 27.89 -16.61
CA GLU A 23 -11.94 26.91 -17.17
C GLU A 23 -13.31 26.97 -16.48
N SER A 24 -13.62 28.03 -15.72
CA SER A 24 -14.90 28.22 -15.00
C SER A 24 -15.25 27.11 -13.99
N LEU A 25 -14.24 26.38 -13.50
CA LEU A 25 -14.38 25.35 -12.49
C LEU A 25 -14.35 25.98 -11.09
N LEU A 26 -15.46 25.80 -10.38
CA LEU A 26 -15.66 26.27 -9.01
C LEU A 26 -15.16 25.26 -7.97
N GLU A 27 -14.71 25.78 -6.84
CA GLU A 27 -14.17 25.01 -5.71
C GLU A 27 -15.18 23.96 -5.19
N ARG A 28 -16.37 24.40 -4.78
CA ARG A 28 -17.40 23.53 -4.20
C ARG A 28 -18.06 22.59 -5.22
N GLN A 29 -18.35 23.10 -6.43
CA GLN A 29 -19.09 22.32 -7.42
C GLN A 29 -18.22 21.34 -8.21
N HIS A 30 -16.90 21.55 -8.24
CA HIS A 30 -16.00 20.72 -9.04
C HIS A 30 -14.86 20.15 -8.19
N LEU A 31 -13.95 20.99 -7.66
CA LEU A 31 -12.77 20.49 -6.95
C LEU A 31 -13.14 19.61 -5.74
N GLN A 32 -14.09 20.05 -4.92
CA GLN A 32 -14.61 19.28 -3.79
C GLN A 32 -15.25 17.97 -4.25
N GLU A 33 -16.06 17.99 -5.31
CA GLU A 33 -16.71 16.79 -5.83
C GLU A 33 -15.70 15.80 -6.41
N TRP A 34 -14.60 16.26 -7.02
CA TRP A 34 -13.50 15.41 -7.45
C TRP A 34 -12.83 14.74 -6.25
N VAL A 35 -12.53 15.49 -5.20
CA VAL A 35 -11.93 14.96 -3.96
C VAL A 35 -12.87 13.95 -3.29
N ILE A 36 -14.18 14.22 -3.28
CA ILE A 36 -15.18 13.30 -2.72
C ILE A 36 -15.26 12.00 -3.53
N ALA A 37 -15.26 12.09 -4.87
CA ALA A 37 -15.35 10.93 -5.75
C ALA A 37 -14.03 10.14 -5.82
N HIS A 38 -12.90 10.81 -5.56
CA HIS A 38 -11.55 10.26 -5.68
C HIS A 38 -10.72 10.58 -4.44
N PRO A 39 -11.09 10.05 -3.26
CA PRO A 39 -10.46 10.40 -1.99
C PRO A 39 -9.00 9.93 -1.88
N GLN A 40 -8.50 9.11 -2.81
CA GLN A 40 -7.09 8.75 -2.89
C GLN A 40 -6.15 9.96 -3.02
N VAL A 41 -6.64 11.11 -3.47
CA VAL A 41 -5.87 12.36 -3.50
C VAL A 41 -5.52 12.90 -2.10
N LEU A 42 -6.23 12.42 -1.07
CA LEU A 42 -6.03 12.77 0.34
C LEU A 42 -5.01 11.84 1.04
N GLY A 43 -4.52 10.82 0.34
CA GLY A 43 -3.69 9.75 0.88
C GLY A 43 -4.36 8.38 0.80
N GLU A 44 -3.62 7.35 1.19
CA GLU A 44 -4.08 5.97 1.05
C GLU A 44 -5.29 5.68 1.96
N SER A 45 -6.32 5.07 1.37
CA SER A 45 -7.50 4.53 2.05
C SER A 45 -8.19 5.54 2.99
N VAL A 46 -8.65 6.66 2.42
CA VAL A 46 -9.48 7.65 3.11
C VAL A 46 -10.95 7.44 2.74
N LEU A 47 -11.81 7.29 3.76
CA LEU A 47 -13.27 7.34 3.63
C LEU A 47 -13.77 8.75 3.90
N VAL A 48 -14.51 9.34 2.96
CA VAL A 48 -15.19 10.62 3.18
C VAL A 48 -16.34 10.43 4.16
N VAL A 49 -16.23 11.09 5.32
CA VAL A 49 -17.27 11.10 6.35
C VAL A 49 -18.34 12.11 5.96
N THR A 50 -17.97 13.36 5.69
CA THR A 50 -18.91 14.41 5.30
C THR A 50 -18.21 15.51 4.50
N ALA A 51 -19.02 16.39 3.90
CA ALA A 51 -18.59 17.61 3.26
C ALA A 51 -19.49 18.78 3.67
N GLU A 52 -18.91 19.97 3.68
CA GLU A 52 -19.55 21.22 4.08
C GLU A 52 -20.18 21.16 5.48
N TYR A 53 -19.44 20.67 6.48
CA TYR A 53 -19.96 20.56 7.85
C TYR A 53 -19.98 21.93 8.54
N ASP A 54 -21.18 22.38 8.91
CA ASP A 54 -21.48 23.71 9.49
C ASP A 54 -22.26 23.66 10.82
N ARG A 55 -22.51 22.46 11.36
CA ARG A 55 -23.24 22.28 12.63
C ARG A 55 -22.33 22.46 13.85
N TRP A 56 -21.63 23.57 13.87
CA TRP A 56 -20.88 24.04 15.03
C TRP A 56 -21.83 24.87 15.88
N ALA A 57 -21.99 24.52 17.15
CA ALA A 57 -22.71 25.35 18.10
C ALA A 57 -21.75 25.72 19.23
N ASP A 58 -21.75 26.99 19.64
CA ASP A 58 -21.11 27.36 20.90
C ASP A 58 -21.91 26.81 22.10
N THR A 59 -21.41 27.04 23.32
CA THR A 59 -22.05 26.58 24.56
C THR A 59 -23.46 27.13 24.77
N ASP A 60 -23.81 28.23 24.09
CA ASP A 60 -25.12 28.88 24.16
C ASP A 60 -26.04 28.48 22.99
N GLY A 61 -25.58 27.55 22.13
CA GLY A 61 -26.34 27.04 20.98
C GLY A 61 -26.31 27.95 19.75
N VAL A 62 -25.45 28.97 19.73
CA VAL A 62 -25.32 29.86 18.56
C VAL A 62 -24.50 29.15 17.48
N PRO A 63 -25.03 29.03 16.24
CA PRO A 63 -24.29 28.41 15.16
C PRO A 63 -23.04 29.22 14.79
N ALA A 64 -21.87 28.59 14.77
CA ALA A 64 -20.70 29.21 14.15
C ALA A 64 -20.88 29.23 12.63
N ARG A 65 -20.50 30.34 11.98
CA ARG A 65 -20.61 30.50 10.51
C ARG A 65 -19.52 29.76 9.73
N ASP A 66 -18.60 29.11 10.42
CA ASP A 66 -17.49 28.37 9.81
C ASP A 66 -17.97 27.04 9.24
N ARG A 67 -17.30 26.58 8.19
CA ARG A 67 -17.73 25.41 7.45
C ARG A 67 -16.55 24.65 6.89
N LEU A 68 -16.39 23.44 7.38
CA LEU A 68 -15.34 22.53 6.94
C LEU A 68 -15.67 21.99 5.54
N ASP A 69 -14.73 22.09 4.59
CA ASP A 69 -14.92 21.63 3.22
C ASP A 69 -15.13 20.11 3.16
N VAL A 70 -14.16 19.30 3.59
CA VAL A 70 -14.28 17.83 3.64
C VAL A 70 -13.70 17.28 4.94
N LEU A 71 -14.41 16.35 5.55
CA LEU A 71 -13.92 15.51 6.65
C LEU A 71 -13.82 14.08 6.17
N GLY A 72 -12.62 13.52 6.23
CA GLY A 72 -12.34 12.12 6.03
C GLY A 72 -12.01 11.38 7.32
N LEU A 73 -12.00 10.06 7.23
CA LEU A 73 -11.44 9.13 8.19
C LEU A 73 -10.45 8.26 7.41
N ASP A 74 -9.20 8.16 7.87
CA ASP A 74 -8.26 7.22 7.27
C ASP A 74 -8.42 5.82 7.87
N ALA A 75 -7.88 4.82 7.19
CA ALA A 75 -7.90 3.44 7.65
C ALA A 75 -7.17 3.24 9.00
N THR A 76 -6.32 4.16 9.47
CA THR A 76 -5.73 4.05 10.82
C THR A 76 -6.71 4.47 11.92
N GLY A 77 -7.81 5.14 11.57
CA GLY A 77 -8.77 5.71 12.50
C GLY A 77 -8.48 7.16 12.89
N ARG A 78 -7.63 7.86 12.14
CA ARG A 78 -7.42 9.31 12.30
C ARG A 78 -8.35 10.09 11.39
N LEU A 79 -8.83 11.22 11.89
CA LEU A 79 -9.59 12.16 11.08
C LEU A 79 -8.66 12.86 10.08
N VAL A 80 -9.19 13.09 8.87
CA VAL A 80 -8.51 13.81 7.79
C VAL A 80 -9.30 15.08 7.52
N VAL A 81 -8.77 16.22 7.96
CA VAL A 81 -9.38 17.54 7.74
C VAL A 81 -8.85 18.11 6.45
N VAL A 82 -9.75 18.39 5.51
CA VAL A 82 -9.37 18.87 4.19
C VAL A 82 -9.87 20.29 3.98
N GLU A 83 -8.97 21.16 3.55
CA GLU A 83 -9.26 22.53 3.15
C GLU A 83 -8.92 22.70 1.67
N LEU A 84 -9.83 23.27 0.88
CA LEU A 84 -9.71 23.35 -0.57
C LEU A 84 -9.62 24.80 -1.03
N LYS A 85 -8.71 25.08 -1.96
CA LYS A 85 -8.59 26.37 -2.64
C LYS A 85 -8.49 26.14 -4.15
N ARG A 86 -9.43 26.70 -4.93
CA ARG A 86 -9.39 26.58 -6.40
C ARG A 86 -8.21 27.33 -7.07
N GLY A 87 -7.59 28.25 -6.35
CA GLY A 87 -6.49 29.10 -6.82
C GLY A 87 -5.30 29.05 -5.87
N THR A 88 -4.47 30.09 -5.87
CA THR A 88 -3.44 30.26 -4.84
C THR A 88 -4.11 30.34 -3.47
N ALA A 89 -3.60 29.58 -2.50
CA ALA A 89 -4.14 29.56 -1.15
C ALA A 89 -4.03 30.93 -0.46
N ASP A 90 -5.02 31.24 0.37
CA ASP A 90 -5.00 32.43 1.22
C ASP A 90 -3.86 32.34 2.24
N ARG A 91 -3.37 33.49 2.72
CA ARG A 91 -2.22 33.55 3.64
C ARG A 91 -2.49 32.85 4.97
N ASP A 92 -3.74 32.70 5.37
CA ASP A 92 -4.22 32.14 6.63
C ASP A 92 -4.91 30.78 6.47
N VAL A 93 -4.85 30.14 5.29
CA VAL A 93 -5.48 28.83 5.03
C VAL A 93 -5.09 27.76 6.07
N HIS A 94 -3.84 27.81 6.55
CA HIS A 94 -3.33 26.89 7.56
C HIS A 94 -3.99 27.11 8.93
N LEU A 95 -4.37 28.36 9.27
CA LEU A 95 -5.12 28.65 10.49
C LEU A 95 -6.55 28.10 10.41
N GLN A 96 -7.19 28.17 9.23
CA GLN A 96 -8.50 27.54 9.00
C GLN A 96 -8.43 26.03 9.20
N ALA A 97 -7.45 25.37 8.58
CA ALA A 97 -7.23 23.93 8.73
C ALA A 97 -7.00 23.52 10.20
N ILE A 98 -6.21 24.29 10.97
CA ILE A 98 -5.97 24.06 12.40
C ILE A 98 -7.25 24.22 13.21
N THR A 99 -8.02 25.29 12.96
CA THR A 99 -9.31 25.52 13.64
C THR A 99 -10.24 24.34 13.44
N TYR A 100 -10.41 23.87 12.20
CA TYR A 100 -11.24 22.72 11.92
C TYR A 100 -10.70 21.42 12.54
N ALA A 101 -9.38 21.20 12.52
CA ALA A 101 -8.76 20.09 13.22
C ALA A 101 -9.09 20.10 14.73
N ALA A 102 -8.97 21.26 15.39
CA ALA A 102 -9.31 21.40 16.80
C ALA A 102 -10.80 21.17 17.10
N LEU A 103 -11.69 21.58 16.18
CA LEU A 103 -13.13 21.37 16.32
C LEU A 103 -13.51 19.88 16.16
N VAL A 104 -13.05 19.22 15.09
CA VAL A 104 -13.39 17.81 14.83
C VAL A 104 -12.69 16.86 15.80
N SER A 105 -11.60 17.26 16.45
CA SER A 105 -10.89 16.42 17.43
C SER A 105 -11.74 16.08 18.65
N ARG A 106 -12.91 16.71 18.80
CA ARG A 106 -13.91 16.45 19.85
C ARG A 106 -15.01 15.49 19.43
N PHE A 107 -15.02 15.04 18.17
CA PHE A 107 -16.03 14.14 17.68
C PHE A 107 -15.86 12.73 18.26
N ASP A 108 -16.99 12.06 18.47
CA ASP A 108 -17.06 10.63 18.76
C ASP A 108 -17.64 9.84 17.58
N LEU A 109 -17.70 8.52 17.72
CA LEU A 109 -18.25 7.64 16.68
C LEU A 109 -19.71 7.96 16.35
N GLY A 110 -20.51 8.38 17.34
CA GLY A 110 -21.91 8.72 17.14
C GLY A 110 -22.07 9.96 16.27
N THR A 111 -21.27 10.98 16.55
CA THR A 111 -21.23 12.25 15.82
C THR A 111 -20.75 12.02 14.38
N LEU A 112 -19.69 11.23 14.20
CA LEU A 112 -19.20 10.86 12.87
C LEU A 112 -20.23 10.05 12.08
N ALA A 113 -20.89 9.07 12.70
CA ALA A 113 -21.92 8.27 12.03
C ALA A 113 -23.13 9.13 11.64
N GLN A 114 -23.51 10.10 12.48
CA GLN A 114 -24.59 11.03 12.20
C GLN A 114 -24.23 11.98 11.04
N ALA A 115 -23.02 12.54 11.05
CA ALA A 115 -22.50 13.36 9.97
C ALA A 115 -22.44 12.57 8.65
N HIS A 116 -22.01 11.31 8.71
CA HIS A 116 -21.94 10.42 7.56
C HIS A 116 -23.31 10.10 6.98
N ARG A 117 -24.29 9.79 7.84
CA ARG A 117 -25.67 9.54 7.40
C ARG A 117 -26.24 10.74 6.66
N ASP A 118 -26.06 11.94 7.20
CA ASP A 118 -26.59 13.16 6.60
C ASP A 118 -25.89 13.51 5.29
N PHE A 119 -24.58 13.22 5.19
CA PHE A 119 -23.84 13.30 3.95
C PHE A 119 -24.38 12.34 2.88
N LEU A 120 -24.58 11.06 3.22
CA LEU A 120 -25.08 10.05 2.28
C LEU A 120 -26.52 10.34 1.83
N SER A 121 -27.39 10.77 2.74
CA SER A 121 -28.78 11.10 2.41
C SER A 121 -28.86 12.28 1.43
N ARG A 122 -28.03 13.32 1.60
CA ARG A 122 -27.88 14.41 0.60
C ARG A 122 -27.44 13.90 -0.78
N ARG A 123 -26.76 12.75 -0.84
CA ARG A 123 -26.31 12.08 -2.06
C ARG A 123 -27.22 10.93 -2.49
N LYS A 124 -28.46 10.89 -2.00
CA LYS A 124 -29.50 9.88 -2.34
C LYS A 124 -29.09 8.45 -1.98
N GLN A 125 -28.31 8.30 -0.91
CA GLN A 125 -27.98 7.01 -0.32
C GLN A 125 -28.51 7.00 1.12
N ASP A 126 -29.65 6.36 1.34
CA ASP A 126 -30.25 6.27 2.66
C ASP A 126 -29.76 5.01 3.37
N LEU A 127 -28.97 5.22 4.42
CA LEU A 127 -28.55 4.20 5.36
C LEU A 127 -29.06 4.57 6.75
N ASP A 128 -29.41 3.57 7.55
CA ASP A 128 -29.66 3.83 8.96
C ASP A 128 -28.35 4.20 9.70
N LEU A 129 -28.50 4.70 10.93
CA LEU A 129 -27.35 5.16 11.71
C LEU A 129 -26.38 4.01 12.06
N ASP A 130 -26.89 2.80 12.27
CA ASP A 130 -26.07 1.65 12.68
C ASP A 130 -25.30 1.05 11.49
N ALA A 131 -25.84 1.12 10.28
CA ALA A 131 -25.12 0.85 9.04
C ALA A 131 -24.00 1.88 8.81
N CYS A 132 -24.25 3.17 9.09
CA CYS A 132 -23.21 4.20 9.01
C CYS A 132 -22.09 3.96 10.04
N LYS A 133 -22.43 3.62 11.30
CA LYS A 133 -21.45 3.24 12.32
C LYS A 133 -20.61 2.05 11.88
N ARG A 134 -21.26 0.97 11.39
CA ARG A 134 -20.56 -0.22 10.89
C ARG A 134 -19.61 0.14 9.76
N ARG A 135 -20.03 0.95 8.79
CA ARG A 135 -19.16 1.39 7.69
C ARG A 135 -17.92 2.15 8.16
N LEU A 136 -18.03 3.00 9.19
CA LEU A 136 -16.88 3.68 9.79
C LEU A 136 -15.96 2.70 10.53
N LEU A 137 -16.53 1.78 11.30
CA LEU A 137 -15.78 0.74 12.01
C LEU A 137 -15.05 -0.21 11.05
N ASP A 138 -15.73 -0.66 10.00
CA ASP A 138 -15.21 -1.57 8.97
C ASP A 138 -14.14 -0.94 8.08
N HIS A 139 -14.06 0.39 8.09
CA HIS A 139 -13.02 1.15 7.39
C HIS A 139 -11.74 1.25 8.21
N VAL A 140 -11.84 1.25 9.55
CA VAL A 140 -10.67 1.37 10.43
C VAL A 140 -10.00 0.02 10.62
N ASP A 141 -8.70 -0.01 10.36
CA ASP A 141 -7.82 -1.13 10.66
C ASP A 141 -7.63 -1.25 12.17
N GLY A 142 -8.36 -2.22 12.71
CA GLY A 142 -8.30 -2.58 14.11
C GLY A 142 -9.33 -1.88 14.96
N GLU A 143 -9.10 -1.81 16.27
CA GLU A 143 -10.13 -1.30 17.18
C GLU A 143 -10.39 0.19 17.01
N TRP A 144 -11.63 0.62 17.25
CA TRP A 144 -11.92 2.05 17.32
C TRP A 144 -11.17 2.70 18.49
N SER A 145 -10.47 3.81 18.25
CA SER A 145 -9.67 4.50 19.28
C SER A 145 -10.04 5.98 19.31
N PRO A 146 -10.79 6.45 20.32
CA PRO A 146 -11.12 7.86 20.47
C PRO A 146 -9.89 8.78 20.51
N GLU A 147 -8.75 8.29 21.00
CA GLU A 147 -7.48 9.03 21.10
C GLU A 147 -6.90 9.35 19.71
N LEU A 148 -7.17 8.54 18.69
CA LEU A 148 -6.74 8.80 17.32
C LEU A 148 -7.60 9.86 16.64
N LEU A 149 -8.88 9.97 17.00
CA LEU A 149 -9.74 11.06 16.55
C LEU A 149 -9.24 12.42 17.05
N GLN A 150 -8.64 12.44 18.24
CA GLN A 150 -8.04 13.64 18.83
C GLN A 150 -6.77 14.12 18.12
N ARG A 151 -6.27 13.38 17.12
CA ARG A 151 -5.06 13.72 16.35
C ARG A 151 -5.33 13.82 14.84
N PRO A 152 -6.20 14.74 14.37
CA PRO A 152 -6.50 14.86 12.95
C PRO A 152 -5.25 15.21 12.14
N ARG A 153 -5.06 14.54 11.00
CA ARG A 153 -4.15 15.01 9.95
C ARG A 153 -4.87 16.06 9.11
N GLN A 154 -4.14 17.08 8.67
CA GLN A 154 -4.67 18.12 7.80
C GLN A 154 -4.14 17.93 6.38
N VAL A 155 -5.00 18.15 5.39
CA VAL A 155 -4.64 18.14 3.96
C VAL A 155 -5.15 19.44 3.35
N ILE A 156 -4.25 20.29 2.89
CA ILE A 156 -4.62 21.53 2.22
C ILE A 156 -4.36 21.35 0.73
N ILE A 157 -5.40 21.52 -0.09
CA ILE A 157 -5.30 21.40 -1.55
C ILE A 157 -5.46 22.78 -2.20
N ALA A 158 -4.47 23.23 -2.96
CA ALA A 158 -4.52 24.51 -3.65
C ALA A 158 -3.83 24.49 -5.02
N ALA A 159 -4.12 25.45 -5.90
CA ALA A 159 -3.40 25.55 -7.17
C ALA A 159 -1.94 26.01 -6.98
N ASP A 160 -1.69 26.78 -5.92
CA ASP A 160 -0.37 27.24 -5.50
C ASP A 160 -0.37 27.63 -4.01
N PHE A 161 0.80 27.65 -3.37
CA PHE A 161 0.96 28.00 -1.96
C PHE A 161 1.93 29.18 -1.77
N PRO A 162 1.50 30.28 -1.13
CA PRO A 162 2.43 31.35 -0.76
C PRO A 162 3.53 30.85 0.16
N LYS A 163 4.73 31.41 0.05
CA LYS A 163 5.90 31.05 0.88
C LYS A 163 5.62 31.15 2.39
N GLN A 164 4.75 32.07 2.79
CA GLN A 164 4.32 32.23 4.18
C GLN A 164 3.55 31.00 4.68
N VAL A 165 2.65 30.46 3.86
CA VAL A 165 1.89 29.25 4.18
C VAL A 165 2.83 28.06 4.29
N THR A 166 3.72 27.87 3.30
CA THR A 166 4.69 26.76 3.32
C THR A 166 5.63 26.85 4.53
N HIS A 167 6.10 28.06 4.89
CA HIS A 167 6.96 28.25 6.05
C HIS A 167 6.25 27.93 7.37
N SER A 168 5.02 28.39 7.56
CA SER A 168 4.22 28.05 8.74
C SER A 168 3.99 26.54 8.83
N VAL A 169 3.63 25.89 7.72
CA VAL A 169 3.35 24.45 7.69
C VAL A 169 4.58 23.63 8.03
N VAL A 170 5.76 23.98 7.50
CA VAL A 170 7.01 23.31 7.85
C VAL A 170 7.26 23.38 9.36
N TRP A 171 7.17 24.57 9.95
CA TRP A 171 7.36 24.75 11.40
C TRP A 171 6.31 23.99 12.23
N LEU A 172 5.04 24.00 11.83
CA LEU A 172 3.98 23.26 12.51
C LEU A 172 4.24 21.75 12.48
N SER A 173 4.75 21.23 11.38
CA SER A 173 5.14 19.82 11.28
C SER A 173 6.35 19.46 12.12
N GLU A 174 7.33 20.35 12.27
CA GLU A 174 8.40 20.19 13.26
C GLU A 174 7.83 20.10 14.69
N MET A 175 6.70 20.79 14.95
CA MET A 175 5.93 20.69 16.20
C MET A 175 5.01 19.46 16.27
N SER A 176 5.19 18.49 15.37
CA SER A 176 4.43 17.23 15.27
C SER A 176 2.97 17.38 14.82
N LEU A 177 2.63 18.48 14.12
CA LEU A 177 1.36 18.58 13.41
C LEU A 177 1.48 17.97 12.01
N ASP A 178 0.63 17.00 11.75
CA ASP A 178 0.60 16.27 10.49
C ASP A 178 -0.21 17.06 9.47
N ILE A 179 0.50 17.75 8.56
CA ILE A 179 -0.08 18.66 7.58
C ILE A 179 0.53 18.36 6.22
N ASP A 180 -0.35 18.08 5.27
CA ASP A 180 0.01 17.91 3.88
C ASP A 180 -0.39 19.12 3.04
N LEU A 181 0.50 19.49 2.14
CA LEU A 181 0.21 20.42 1.06
C LEU A 181 0.14 19.64 -0.25
N VAL A 182 -1.02 19.67 -0.89
CA VAL A 182 -1.25 19.04 -2.19
C VAL A 182 -1.55 20.13 -3.21
N GLN A 183 -0.73 20.19 -4.26
CA GLN A 183 -0.95 21.12 -5.35
C GLN A 183 -1.86 20.49 -6.42
N VAL A 184 -2.93 21.18 -6.80
CA VAL A 184 -3.76 20.82 -7.96
C VAL A 184 -3.31 21.59 -9.21
N GLY A 185 -2.88 20.86 -10.24
CA GLY A 185 -2.57 21.40 -11.57
C GLY A 185 -3.67 21.05 -12.56
N LEU A 186 -3.92 21.94 -13.54
CA LEU A 186 -4.90 21.72 -14.61
C LEU A 186 -4.23 21.95 -15.98
N TRP A 187 -4.51 21.07 -16.92
CA TRP A 187 -4.02 21.14 -18.30
C TRP A 187 -5.16 20.85 -19.28
N LYS A 188 -5.00 21.31 -20.52
CA LYS A 188 -5.94 21.04 -21.61
C LYS A 188 -5.22 20.24 -22.71
N VAL A 189 -5.66 19.00 -22.91
CA VAL A 189 -5.07 18.04 -23.84
C VAL A 189 -6.13 17.62 -24.84
N GLU A 190 -5.94 17.97 -26.13
CA GLU A 190 -6.87 17.58 -27.21
C GLU A 190 -8.36 17.87 -26.88
N GLY A 191 -8.63 19.01 -26.25
CA GLY A 191 -9.98 19.42 -25.85
C GLY A 191 -10.47 18.86 -24.50
N HIS A 192 -9.76 17.90 -23.91
CA HIS A 192 -10.05 17.35 -22.58
C HIS A 192 -9.28 18.09 -21.49
N LEU A 193 -9.90 18.24 -20.33
CA LEU A 193 -9.22 18.76 -19.14
C LEU A 193 -8.62 17.61 -18.35
N VAL A 194 -7.35 17.79 -17.96
CA VAL A 194 -6.60 16.84 -17.15
C VAL A 194 -6.20 17.54 -15.86
N ALA A 195 -6.60 16.98 -14.72
CA ALA A 195 -6.22 17.47 -13.40
C ALA A 195 -5.18 16.53 -12.77
N GLY A 196 -4.12 17.10 -12.23
CA GLY A 196 -3.09 16.38 -11.49
C GLY A 196 -3.00 16.89 -10.06
N PHE A 197 -2.81 15.98 -9.11
CA PHE A 197 -2.66 16.29 -7.70
C PHE A 197 -1.28 15.83 -7.23
N THR A 198 -0.45 16.77 -6.82
CA THR A 198 0.95 16.51 -6.46
C THR A 198 1.17 16.90 -5.00
N LYS A 199 1.57 15.96 -4.16
CA LYS A 199 1.97 16.27 -2.78
C LYS A 199 3.29 17.06 -2.80
N VAL A 200 3.23 18.32 -2.39
CA VAL A 200 4.40 19.22 -2.36
C VAL A 200 5.04 19.30 -0.97
N TYR A 201 4.28 18.96 0.08
CA TYR A 201 4.80 18.83 1.43
C TYR A 201 4.03 17.77 2.25
N PRO A 202 4.71 16.97 3.09
CA PRO A 202 6.15 16.70 3.00
C PRO A 202 6.47 16.14 1.60
N THR A 203 7.67 16.41 1.08
CA THR A 203 8.07 15.77 -0.18
C THR A 203 8.18 14.26 0.06
N PRO A 204 7.84 13.40 -0.91
CA PRO A 204 7.89 11.95 -0.73
C PRO A 204 9.26 11.43 -0.24
N GLU A 205 10.35 12.10 -0.62
CA GLU A 205 11.71 11.80 -0.19
C GLU A 205 11.95 12.12 1.31
N VAL A 206 11.25 13.11 1.88
CA VAL A 206 11.40 13.50 3.29
C VAL A 206 10.64 12.54 4.21
N GLU A 207 9.50 11.99 3.78
CA GLU A 207 8.75 10.98 4.53
C GLU A 207 9.58 9.71 4.83
N GLU A 208 10.49 9.33 3.93
CA GLU A 208 11.35 8.15 4.11
C GLU A 208 12.53 8.39 5.08
N PHE A 209 12.94 9.65 5.32
CA PHE A 209 14.20 9.97 6.01
C PHE A 209 14.06 10.76 7.33
N THR A 210 12.89 11.32 7.67
CA THR A 210 12.74 12.07 8.92
C THR A 210 12.38 11.17 10.11
N LEU A 211 13.32 10.99 11.03
CA LEU A 211 13.02 10.57 12.41
C LEU A 211 12.62 11.80 13.23
N ALA A 212 11.33 11.93 13.53
CA ALA A 212 10.83 13.00 14.40
C ALA A 212 11.14 12.68 15.90
N PRO A 213 11.53 13.66 16.73
CA PRO A 213 11.67 13.47 18.16
C PRO A 213 10.30 13.17 18.80
N ALA A 214 10.19 12.10 19.58
CA ALA A 214 9.00 11.82 20.36
C ALA A 214 8.85 12.86 21.48
N ARG A 215 7.79 13.67 21.45
CA ARG A 215 7.32 14.41 22.64
C ARG A 215 6.49 13.48 23.53
N VAL A 216 6.64 13.67 24.84
CA VAL A 216 6.15 12.78 25.91
C VAL A 216 4.62 12.76 26.05
N GLU A 217 3.88 13.70 25.44
CA GLU A 217 2.41 13.70 25.48
C GLU A 217 1.79 12.87 24.33
N GLY A 218 1.25 11.70 24.71
CA GLY A 218 0.46 10.79 23.89
C GLY A 218 1.22 9.70 23.14
N GLU A 219 2.28 9.18 23.77
CA GLU A 219 3.02 7.98 23.33
C GLU A 219 2.10 6.81 22.94
N ALA A 220 1.00 6.58 23.67
CA ALA A 220 0.08 5.49 23.38
C ALA A 220 -0.62 5.66 22.02
N ALA A 221 -1.10 6.86 21.69
CA ALA A 221 -1.74 7.15 20.41
C ALA A 221 -0.73 7.14 19.26
N VAL A 222 0.48 7.68 19.48
CA VAL A 222 1.58 7.62 18.49
C VAL A 222 2.01 6.18 18.23
N LYS A 223 2.19 5.37 19.27
CA LYS A 223 2.53 3.96 19.15
C LYS A 223 1.44 3.19 18.39
N LYS A 224 0.16 3.39 18.75
CA LYS A 224 -0.98 2.77 18.06
C LYS A 224 -1.05 3.18 16.59
N LEU A 225 -0.82 4.46 16.27
CA LEU A 225 -0.73 4.94 14.89
C LEU A 225 0.43 4.29 14.14
N GLN A 226 1.62 4.24 14.74
CA GLN A 226 2.80 3.61 14.14
C GLN A 226 2.58 2.11 13.90
N GLU A 227 1.95 1.39 14.83
CA GLU A 227 1.60 -0.03 14.67
C GLU A 227 0.61 -0.26 13.51
N ARG A 228 -0.42 0.59 13.38
CA ARG A 228 -1.38 0.53 12.27
C ARG A 228 -0.74 0.86 10.93
N SER A 229 0.02 1.95 10.88
CA SER A 229 0.77 2.34 9.67
C SER A 229 1.75 1.25 9.24
N ARG A 230 2.49 0.63 10.17
CA ARG A 230 3.38 -0.51 9.87
C ARG A 230 2.62 -1.72 9.33
N SER A 231 1.47 -2.04 9.91
CA SER A 231 0.63 -3.16 9.44
C SER A 231 0.11 -2.93 8.03
N ARG A 232 -0.35 -1.70 7.72
CA ARG A 232 -0.82 -1.33 6.39
C ARG A 232 0.34 -1.32 5.38
N ASN A 233 1.47 -0.74 5.75
CA ASN A 233 2.69 -0.78 4.95
C ASN A 233 3.09 -2.22 4.65
N ALA A 234 2.91 -3.16 5.58
CA ALA A 234 3.21 -4.57 5.31
C ALA A 234 2.34 -5.16 4.19
N VAL A 235 1.02 -4.94 4.23
CA VAL A 235 0.11 -5.38 3.16
C VAL A 235 0.48 -4.74 1.82
N HIS A 236 0.71 -3.43 1.81
CA HIS A 236 1.09 -2.70 0.60
C HIS A 236 2.41 -3.21 0.01
N VAL A 237 3.41 -3.47 0.85
CA VAL A 237 4.69 -4.05 0.43
C VAL A 237 4.49 -5.44 -0.16
N LEU A 238 3.69 -6.30 0.47
CA LEU A 238 3.43 -7.65 -0.03
C LEU A 238 2.69 -7.65 -1.37
N VAL A 239 1.63 -6.85 -1.50
CA VAL A 239 0.88 -6.69 -2.76
C VAL A 239 1.77 -6.07 -3.84
N GLY A 240 2.52 -5.01 -3.49
CA GLY A 240 3.41 -4.31 -4.40
C GLY A 240 4.55 -5.19 -4.92
N ALA A 241 5.13 -6.01 -4.04
CA ALA A 241 6.17 -6.98 -4.40
C ALA A 241 5.61 -8.20 -5.16
N GLY A 242 4.32 -8.48 -5.06
CA GLY A 242 3.70 -9.67 -5.66
C GLY A 242 4.23 -10.98 -5.07
N LEU A 243 4.64 -10.98 -3.80
CA LEU A 243 5.20 -12.18 -3.13
C LEU A 243 4.18 -13.31 -3.02
N LEU A 244 2.93 -12.95 -2.73
CA LEU A 244 1.84 -13.89 -2.52
C LEU A 244 0.95 -13.88 -3.77
N PRO A 245 0.93 -14.96 -4.57
CA PRO A 245 -0.03 -15.10 -5.66
C PRO A 245 -1.48 -14.97 -5.16
N GLU A 246 -2.37 -14.51 -6.04
CA GLU A 246 -3.80 -14.46 -5.73
C GLU A 246 -4.34 -15.86 -5.43
N GLY A 247 -5.16 -15.99 -4.39
CA GLY A 247 -5.65 -17.28 -3.91
C GLY A 247 -4.71 -18.00 -2.94
N THR A 248 -3.56 -17.41 -2.58
CA THR A 248 -2.64 -17.99 -1.59
C THR A 248 -3.38 -18.29 -0.29
N ARG A 249 -3.32 -19.54 0.17
CA ARG A 249 -3.91 -19.94 1.45
C ARG A 249 -3.01 -19.51 2.61
N LEU A 250 -3.60 -18.88 3.61
CA LEU A 250 -2.95 -18.45 4.85
C LEU A 250 -3.53 -19.23 6.03
N ARG A 251 -2.67 -19.55 7.00
CA ARG A 251 -3.01 -20.22 8.25
C ARG A 251 -3.05 -19.24 9.41
N LEU A 252 -4.07 -19.37 10.25
CA LEU A 252 -4.20 -18.61 11.48
C LEU A 252 -3.15 -19.05 12.51
N THR A 253 -2.29 -18.12 12.91
CA THR A 253 -1.23 -18.30 13.92
C THR A 253 -1.21 -17.07 14.83
N PRO A 254 -2.09 -16.97 15.85
CA PRO A 254 -2.21 -15.74 16.64
C PRO A 254 -0.91 -15.43 17.39
N ARG A 255 -0.34 -14.24 17.17
CA ARG A 255 0.93 -13.79 17.79
C ARG A 255 0.73 -12.53 18.64
N HIS A 256 0.96 -11.34 18.08
CA HIS A 256 0.90 -10.07 18.82
C HIS A 256 -0.50 -9.83 19.40
N GLY A 257 -0.59 -9.41 20.66
CA GLY A 257 -1.89 -9.11 21.31
C GLY A 257 -2.69 -10.35 21.73
N ALA A 258 -2.17 -11.56 21.54
CA ALA A 258 -2.76 -12.81 22.04
C ALA A 258 -1.81 -13.49 23.04
N PRO A 259 -2.04 -13.37 24.36
CA PRO A 259 -1.36 -14.18 25.38
C PRO A 259 -1.60 -15.68 25.18
N GLU A 260 -0.74 -16.52 25.76
CA GLU A 260 -0.81 -17.99 25.60
C GLU A 260 -2.20 -18.57 25.94
N SER A 261 -2.84 -18.10 27.01
CA SER A 261 -4.20 -18.52 27.39
C SER A 261 -5.23 -18.20 26.30
N ILE A 262 -5.11 -17.05 25.64
CA ILE A 262 -6.00 -16.65 24.55
C ILE A 262 -5.69 -17.46 23.29
N ARG A 263 -4.42 -17.74 22.99
CA ARG A 263 -4.03 -18.60 21.87
C ARG A 263 -4.64 -19.99 22.02
N ASN A 264 -4.53 -20.58 23.21
CA ASN A 264 -5.12 -21.89 23.50
C ASN A 264 -6.64 -21.88 23.35
N ALA A 265 -7.31 -20.80 23.78
CA ALA A 265 -8.75 -20.64 23.58
C ALA A 265 -9.13 -20.50 22.09
N ILE A 266 -8.34 -19.75 21.31
CA ILE A 266 -8.54 -19.64 19.86
C ILE A 266 -8.34 -21.00 19.19
N HIS A 267 -7.31 -21.76 19.57
CA HIS A 267 -7.07 -23.10 19.04
C HIS A 267 -8.27 -24.03 19.28
N ALA A 268 -8.78 -24.10 20.52
CA ALA A 268 -9.96 -24.89 20.83
C ALA A 268 -11.22 -24.44 20.05
N TRP A 269 -11.40 -23.12 19.88
CA TRP A 269 -12.50 -22.56 19.11
C TRP A 269 -12.39 -22.84 17.59
N VAL A 270 -11.16 -22.96 17.06
CA VAL A 270 -10.91 -23.34 15.66
C VAL A 270 -11.14 -24.84 15.44
N GLU A 271 -10.87 -25.70 16.43
CA GLU A 271 -11.12 -27.15 16.33
C GLU A 271 -12.60 -27.49 16.12
N GLU A 272 -13.53 -26.61 16.55
CA GLU A 272 -14.96 -26.77 16.33
C GLU A 272 -15.38 -26.59 14.85
N ASP A 273 -14.60 -25.82 14.08
CA ASP A 273 -14.90 -25.47 12.70
C ASP A 273 -13.60 -25.14 11.96
N ILE A 274 -13.17 -26.11 11.14
CA ILE A 274 -11.90 -26.04 10.42
C ILE A 274 -11.82 -24.85 9.44
N GLY A 275 -12.96 -24.30 9.00
CA GLY A 275 -13.00 -23.10 8.17
C GLY A 275 -12.44 -21.86 8.89
N ARG A 276 -12.43 -21.86 10.23
CA ARG A 276 -11.88 -20.76 11.03
C ARG A 276 -10.36 -20.69 10.98
N ALA A 277 -9.69 -21.79 10.62
CA ALA A 277 -8.24 -21.92 10.66
C ALA A 277 -7.52 -21.21 9.50
N THR A 278 -8.23 -20.89 8.41
CA THR A 278 -7.60 -20.43 7.18
C THR A 278 -8.30 -19.22 6.57
N ALA A 279 -7.54 -18.45 5.80
CA ALA A 279 -8.02 -17.35 5.00
C ALA A 279 -7.31 -17.37 3.64
N THR A 280 -8.00 -16.90 2.63
CA THR A 280 -7.49 -16.79 1.26
C THR A 280 -6.98 -15.37 1.00
N TRP A 281 -5.74 -15.25 0.53
CA TRP A 281 -5.12 -13.98 0.16
C TRP A 281 -5.64 -13.47 -1.18
N THR A 282 -5.92 -12.17 -1.22
CA THR A 282 -6.27 -11.40 -2.42
C THR A 282 -5.32 -10.21 -2.53
N ASN A 283 -5.06 -9.74 -3.74
CA ASN A 283 -4.18 -8.59 -3.99
C ASN A 283 -4.86 -7.22 -3.68
N SER A 284 -5.83 -7.23 -2.77
CA SER A 284 -6.49 -6.02 -2.25
C SER A 284 -5.61 -5.39 -1.16
N THR A 285 -5.23 -4.13 -1.32
CA THR A 285 -4.41 -3.43 -0.31
C THR A 285 -5.20 -3.04 0.95
N ALA A 286 -6.53 -3.00 0.87
CA ALA A 286 -7.40 -2.62 1.98
C ALA A 286 -7.91 -3.84 2.78
N LYS A 287 -8.40 -4.87 2.09
CA LYS A 287 -8.99 -6.07 2.70
C LYS A 287 -8.46 -7.33 2.01
N PRO A 288 -7.18 -7.68 2.22
CA PRO A 288 -6.52 -8.78 1.50
C PRO A 288 -7.01 -10.16 1.92
N LEU A 289 -7.69 -10.33 3.05
CA LEU A 289 -8.04 -11.65 3.59
C LEU A 289 -9.52 -11.97 3.35
N VAL A 290 -9.81 -13.00 2.58
CA VAL A 290 -11.14 -13.62 2.56
C VAL A 290 -11.14 -14.75 3.59
N TRP A 291 -11.93 -14.64 4.65
CA TRP A 291 -11.93 -15.64 5.72
C TRP A 291 -12.75 -16.87 5.30
N ASP A 292 -12.19 -18.07 5.44
CA ASP A 292 -12.82 -19.27 4.89
C ASP A 292 -14.08 -19.69 5.67
N ALA A 293 -14.26 -19.19 6.90
CA ALA A 293 -15.43 -19.50 7.74
C ALA A 293 -16.72 -18.78 7.29
N ASP A 294 -16.61 -17.59 6.71
CA ASP A 294 -17.78 -16.78 6.32
C ASP A 294 -17.74 -16.23 4.89
N GLY A 295 -16.60 -16.36 4.19
CA GLY A 295 -16.39 -15.86 2.84
C GLY A 295 -16.28 -14.33 2.73
N ALA A 296 -16.23 -13.60 3.84
CA ALA A 296 -16.15 -12.14 3.84
C ALA A 296 -14.69 -11.65 3.77
N SER A 297 -14.50 -10.46 3.19
CA SER A 297 -13.18 -9.83 3.09
C SER A 297 -12.88 -8.95 4.30
N TYR A 298 -11.65 -9.05 4.81
CA TYR A 298 -11.17 -8.36 6.00
C TYR A 298 -9.77 -7.79 5.80
N SER A 299 -9.46 -6.73 6.55
CA SER A 299 -8.06 -6.38 6.80
C SER A 299 -7.46 -7.35 7.83
N PRO A 300 -6.13 -7.58 7.85
CA PRO A 300 -5.52 -8.51 8.80
C PRO A 300 -5.86 -8.21 10.25
N THR A 301 -5.87 -6.92 10.62
CA THR A 301 -6.21 -6.49 11.98
C THR A 301 -7.71 -6.57 12.25
N GLY A 302 -8.55 -6.24 11.26
CA GLY A 302 -10.01 -6.41 11.39
C GLY A 302 -10.40 -7.86 11.68
N LEU A 303 -9.85 -8.82 10.93
CA LEU A 303 -10.13 -10.23 11.13
C LEU A 303 -9.58 -10.75 12.47
N ALA A 304 -8.37 -10.34 12.84
CA ALA A 304 -7.77 -10.75 14.11
C ALA A 304 -8.60 -10.26 15.32
N ASN A 305 -9.11 -9.03 15.28
CA ASN A 305 -10.03 -8.54 16.32
C ASN A 305 -11.37 -9.29 16.28
N HIS A 306 -11.92 -9.56 15.10
CA HIS A 306 -13.15 -10.33 14.97
C HIS A 306 -13.03 -11.72 15.63
N ILE A 307 -11.93 -12.43 15.36
CA ILE A 307 -11.61 -13.72 15.99
C ILE A 307 -11.43 -13.56 17.50
N PHE A 308 -10.61 -12.60 17.94
CA PHE A 308 -10.37 -12.35 19.37
C PHE A 308 -11.67 -12.10 20.14
N THR A 309 -12.54 -11.23 19.64
CA THR A 309 -13.81 -10.90 20.29
C THR A 309 -14.77 -12.08 20.26
N SER A 310 -14.78 -12.87 19.19
CA SER A 310 -15.62 -14.08 19.10
C SER A 310 -15.26 -15.10 20.18
N VAL A 311 -13.97 -15.27 20.45
CA VAL A 311 -13.46 -16.22 21.45
C VAL A 311 -13.57 -15.67 22.88
N THR A 312 -13.20 -14.41 23.10
CA THR A 312 -13.03 -13.86 24.46
C THR A 312 -14.24 -13.08 24.97
N ARG A 313 -15.17 -12.70 24.09
CA ARG A 313 -16.25 -11.74 24.34
C ARG A 313 -15.76 -10.37 24.82
N ARG A 314 -14.50 -10.03 24.53
CA ARG A 314 -13.83 -8.78 24.90
C ARG A 314 -13.24 -8.09 23.67
N THR A 315 -13.00 -6.80 23.80
CA THR A 315 -12.13 -6.04 22.89
C THR A 315 -10.66 -6.32 23.25
N ALA A 316 -9.80 -6.41 22.23
CA ALA A 316 -8.38 -6.66 22.36
C ALA A 316 -7.59 -5.36 22.49
N ASP A 317 -6.70 -5.26 23.48
CA ASP A 317 -5.85 -4.07 23.67
C ASP A 317 -4.71 -3.98 22.64
N GLY A 318 -5.04 -3.72 21.37
CA GLY A 318 -4.09 -3.54 20.26
C GLY A 318 -3.55 -4.85 19.70
N ILE A 319 -4.15 -5.32 18.60
CA ILE A 319 -3.64 -6.44 17.82
C ILE A 319 -2.90 -5.93 16.57
N GLN A 320 -1.75 -6.52 16.28
CA GLN A 320 -1.08 -6.38 14.98
C GLN A 320 -1.48 -7.58 14.11
N GLY A 321 -2.57 -7.42 13.32
CA GLY A 321 -3.17 -8.56 12.62
C GLY A 321 -2.28 -9.20 11.56
N THR A 322 -1.32 -8.47 10.99
CA THR A 322 -0.33 -9.05 10.06
C THR A 322 0.59 -10.08 10.71
N THR A 323 0.65 -10.15 12.05
CA THR A 323 1.39 -11.21 12.76
C THR A 323 0.56 -12.46 13.03
N TRP A 324 -0.74 -12.44 12.69
CA TRP A 324 -1.67 -13.55 12.98
C TRP A 324 -1.78 -14.56 11.84
N TRP A 325 -1.09 -14.34 10.73
CA TRP A 325 -1.24 -15.11 9.52
C TRP A 325 0.11 -15.51 8.96
N GLU A 326 0.25 -16.79 8.65
CA GLU A 326 1.41 -17.38 7.98
C GLU A 326 0.98 -18.01 6.66
N VAL A 327 1.90 -18.09 5.70
CA VAL A 327 1.65 -18.79 4.44
C VAL A 327 1.44 -20.28 4.71
N ASP A 328 0.36 -20.85 4.18
CA ASP A 328 0.18 -22.30 4.20
C ASP A 328 1.07 -22.93 3.13
N THR A 329 2.33 -23.15 3.47
CA THR A 329 3.34 -23.71 2.55
C THR A 329 3.07 -25.16 2.14
N ALA A 330 2.12 -25.85 2.77
CA ALA A 330 1.65 -27.16 2.31
C ALA A 330 0.80 -27.06 1.03
N HIS A 331 0.24 -25.88 0.74
CA HIS A 331 -0.53 -25.61 -0.47
C HIS A 331 0.29 -24.71 -1.39
N VAL A 332 1.04 -25.35 -2.31
CA VAL A 332 1.86 -24.64 -3.30
C VAL A 332 0.96 -24.12 -4.43
N PRO A 333 0.95 -22.81 -4.73
CA PRO A 333 0.21 -22.27 -5.87
C PRO A 333 0.71 -22.81 -7.20
N ASP A 334 -0.18 -22.83 -8.19
CA ASP A 334 0.17 -23.24 -9.56
C ASP A 334 1.30 -22.36 -10.13
N GLY A 335 2.31 -23.00 -10.70
CA GLY A 335 3.45 -22.32 -11.31
C GLY A 335 4.53 -21.83 -10.34
N VAL A 336 4.37 -22.05 -9.03
CA VAL A 336 5.40 -21.73 -8.03
C VAL A 336 6.23 -22.98 -7.72
N ASP A 337 7.55 -22.81 -7.55
CA ASP A 337 8.43 -23.89 -7.13
C ASP A 337 8.18 -24.25 -5.66
N ALA A 338 8.04 -25.55 -5.36
CA ALA A 338 7.68 -26.02 -4.02
C ALA A 338 8.79 -25.80 -2.98
N GLU A 339 10.06 -25.84 -3.39
CA GLU A 339 11.20 -25.61 -2.50
C GLU A 339 11.26 -24.13 -2.12
N GLU A 340 11.08 -23.24 -3.10
CA GLU A 340 10.99 -21.79 -2.87
C GLU A 340 9.79 -21.40 -2.01
N TRP A 341 8.64 -22.05 -2.24
CA TRP A 341 7.44 -21.82 -1.44
C TRP A 341 7.63 -22.26 0.01
N SER A 342 8.33 -23.38 0.23
CA SER A 342 8.63 -23.88 1.58
C SER A 342 9.49 -22.92 2.40
N ALA A 343 10.31 -22.08 1.77
CA ALA A 343 11.14 -21.08 2.44
C ALA A 343 10.34 -19.98 3.14
N LEU A 344 9.05 -19.80 2.79
CA LEU A 344 8.14 -18.85 3.44
C LEU A 344 7.59 -19.36 4.79
N ALA A 345 7.85 -20.62 5.15
CA ALA A 345 7.27 -21.25 6.33
C ALA A 345 7.69 -20.56 7.63
N GLY A 346 6.74 -20.40 8.57
CA GLY A 346 7.00 -19.87 9.91
C GLY A 346 7.23 -18.37 9.98
N VAL A 347 7.07 -17.64 8.87
CA VAL A 347 7.18 -16.19 8.81
C VAL A 347 5.79 -15.58 8.61
N ASP A 348 5.40 -14.69 9.53
CA ASP A 348 4.13 -13.97 9.42
C ASP A 348 4.18 -12.86 8.34
N LEU A 349 3.01 -12.33 7.94
CA LEU A 349 2.92 -11.30 6.91
C LEU A 349 3.78 -10.05 7.24
N SER A 350 3.90 -9.68 8.51
CA SER A 350 4.76 -8.56 8.91
C SER A 350 6.25 -8.89 8.74
N GLY A 351 6.65 -10.13 9.04
CA GLY A 351 8.00 -10.64 8.83
C GLY A 351 8.36 -10.65 7.34
N LEU A 352 7.46 -11.16 6.50
CA LEU A 352 7.62 -11.21 5.05
C LEU A 352 7.77 -9.81 4.45
N ALA A 353 6.91 -8.87 4.85
CA ALA A 353 7.02 -7.49 4.37
C ALA A 353 8.33 -6.80 4.77
N ARG A 354 8.86 -7.11 5.96
CA ARG A 354 10.15 -6.55 6.41
C ARG A 354 11.32 -7.06 5.58
N GLN A 355 11.27 -8.32 5.12
CA GLN A 355 12.28 -8.88 4.21
C GLN A 355 12.23 -8.20 2.83
N LEU A 356 11.08 -7.65 2.45
CA LEU A 356 10.84 -6.96 1.18
C LEU A 356 10.97 -5.42 1.27
N LYS A 357 11.46 -4.89 2.39
CA LYS A 357 11.54 -3.44 2.55
C LYS A 357 12.60 -2.86 1.60
N GLY A 358 12.18 -2.05 0.62
CA GLY A 358 13.04 -1.44 -0.40
C GLY A 358 12.94 -2.09 -1.78
N THR A 359 12.14 -3.16 -1.94
CA THR A 359 11.94 -3.83 -3.23
C THR A 359 10.92 -3.05 -4.06
N ARG A 360 11.35 -2.20 -4.99
CA ARG A 360 10.44 -1.59 -5.99
C ARG A 360 10.21 -2.59 -7.12
N LYS A 361 9.01 -2.57 -7.70
CA LYS A 361 8.61 -3.38 -8.88
C LYS A 361 9.27 -2.86 -10.17
N ASP A 362 10.57 -2.61 -10.12
CA ASP A 362 11.38 -2.28 -11.28
C ASP A 362 12.11 -3.53 -11.76
N TRP A 363 11.61 -4.12 -12.85
CA TRP A 363 12.19 -5.31 -13.45
C TRP A 363 13.34 -5.00 -14.43
N THR A 364 13.71 -3.72 -14.59
CA THR A 364 14.83 -3.31 -15.47
C THR A 364 16.15 -3.92 -15.00
N GLY A 365 16.37 -3.96 -13.68
CA GLY A 365 17.51 -4.65 -13.08
C GLY A 365 17.51 -6.14 -13.41
N LEU A 366 16.35 -6.81 -13.29
CA LEU A 366 16.21 -8.21 -13.65
C LEU A 366 16.52 -8.46 -15.13
N HIS A 367 15.93 -7.69 -16.05
CA HIS A 367 16.17 -7.84 -17.49
C HIS A 367 17.64 -7.62 -17.86
N THR A 368 18.28 -6.63 -17.21
CA THR A 368 19.71 -6.37 -17.37
C THR A 368 20.52 -7.56 -16.88
N LEU A 369 20.24 -8.07 -15.67
CA LEU A 369 20.92 -9.20 -15.06
C LEU A 369 20.81 -10.48 -15.89
N LEU A 370 19.61 -10.82 -16.38
CA LEU A 370 19.42 -12.01 -17.19
C LEU A 370 20.20 -11.94 -18.52
N SER A 371 20.42 -10.74 -19.05
CA SER A 371 21.25 -10.53 -20.24
C SER A 371 22.74 -10.73 -19.97
N THR A 372 23.19 -10.68 -18.70
CA THR A 372 24.60 -10.86 -18.34
C THR A 372 24.97 -12.33 -18.08
N VAL A 373 24.01 -13.19 -17.76
CA VAL A 373 24.23 -14.63 -17.60
C VAL A 373 24.67 -15.22 -18.95
N PRO A 374 25.93 -15.66 -19.12
CA PRO A 374 26.44 -16.12 -20.41
C PRO A 374 25.91 -17.51 -20.78
N ALA A 375 25.94 -17.83 -22.08
CA ALA A 375 25.64 -19.16 -22.56
C ALA A 375 26.55 -20.21 -21.91
N GLY A 376 25.98 -21.37 -21.58
CA GLY A 376 26.70 -22.47 -20.92
C GLY A 376 26.86 -22.28 -19.41
N ARG A 377 26.20 -21.27 -18.84
CA ARG A 377 26.05 -21.07 -17.39
C ARG A 377 24.57 -20.98 -17.02
N TRP A 378 24.28 -21.30 -15.78
CA TRP A 378 22.95 -21.15 -15.18
C TRP A 378 23.06 -20.52 -13.80
N THR A 379 21.99 -19.96 -13.27
CA THR A 379 21.92 -19.41 -11.91
C THR A 379 20.58 -19.75 -11.26
N THR A 380 20.34 -19.33 -10.01
CA THR A 380 19.10 -19.65 -9.30
C THR A 380 18.14 -18.48 -9.18
N TYR A 381 16.84 -18.76 -9.06
CA TYR A 381 15.83 -17.73 -8.75
C TYR A 381 16.19 -16.97 -7.46
N GLY A 382 16.73 -17.66 -6.45
CA GLY A 382 17.22 -17.06 -5.21
C GLY A 382 18.40 -16.11 -5.41
N ASP A 383 19.41 -16.51 -6.20
CA ASP A 383 20.56 -15.65 -6.50
C ASP A 383 20.12 -14.40 -7.27
N VAL A 384 19.28 -14.57 -8.30
CA VAL A 384 18.70 -13.47 -9.08
C VAL A 384 17.93 -12.52 -8.19
N ALA A 385 17.05 -13.04 -7.33
CA ALA A 385 16.27 -12.26 -6.38
C ALA A 385 17.18 -11.47 -5.42
N ALA A 386 18.26 -12.06 -4.93
CA ALA A 386 19.19 -11.41 -4.02
C ALA A 386 20.00 -10.27 -4.67
N VAL A 387 20.22 -10.30 -5.98
CA VAL A 387 20.90 -9.20 -6.71
C VAL A 387 19.96 -8.02 -6.91
N ILE A 388 18.72 -8.28 -7.35
CA ILE A 388 17.76 -7.20 -7.67
C ILE A 388 16.99 -6.67 -6.45
N GLY A 389 17.28 -7.21 -5.25
CA GLY A 389 16.50 -6.92 -4.05
C GLY A 389 15.04 -7.35 -4.22
N SER A 390 14.79 -8.64 -4.37
CA SER A 390 13.45 -9.23 -4.46
C SER A 390 13.41 -10.59 -3.75
N HIS A 391 12.34 -11.36 -3.94
CA HIS A 391 12.21 -12.74 -3.49
C HIS A 391 12.04 -13.68 -4.69
N ALA A 392 12.43 -14.95 -4.55
CA ALA A 392 12.45 -15.93 -5.65
C ALA A 392 11.06 -16.10 -6.31
N VAL A 393 9.99 -16.17 -5.51
CA VAL A 393 8.60 -16.33 -5.98
C VAL A 393 8.15 -15.21 -6.95
N PRO A 394 8.25 -13.90 -6.61
CA PRO A 394 8.02 -12.81 -7.56
C PRO A 394 8.84 -12.92 -8.85
N VAL A 395 10.12 -13.27 -8.73
CA VAL A 395 11.02 -13.44 -9.88
C VAL A 395 10.50 -14.57 -10.78
N GLY A 396 10.17 -15.73 -10.21
CA GLY A 396 9.62 -16.87 -10.96
C GLY A 396 8.30 -16.53 -11.64
N THR A 397 7.37 -15.89 -10.93
CA THR A 397 6.08 -15.44 -11.47
C THR A 397 6.27 -14.46 -12.63
N HIS A 398 7.18 -13.49 -12.48
CA HIS A 398 7.50 -12.54 -13.54
C HIS A 398 8.15 -13.27 -14.72
N LEU A 399 9.14 -14.13 -14.53
CA LEU A 399 9.79 -14.88 -15.61
C LEU A 399 8.79 -15.75 -16.40
N ALA A 400 7.79 -16.34 -15.74
CA ALA A 400 6.77 -17.15 -16.39
C ALA A 400 5.76 -16.34 -17.23
N THR A 401 5.57 -15.06 -16.92
CA THR A 401 4.56 -14.18 -17.57
C THR A 401 5.17 -13.11 -18.48
N CYS A 402 6.45 -12.80 -18.27
CA CYS A 402 7.23 -11.79 -18.98
C CYS A 402 7.63 -12.28 -20.37
N GLY A 403 6.92 -11.82 -21.40
CA GLY A 403 7.20 -12.15 -22.80
C GLY A 403 8.49 -11.52 -23.38
N GLN A 404 9.25 -10.77 -22.58
CA GLN A 404 10.44 -10.01 -23.03
C GLN A 404 11.69 -10.32 -22.21
N CYS A 405 11.59 -11.22 -21.24
CA CYS A 405 12.72 -11.55 -20.39
C CYS A 405 13.80 -12.25 -21.23
N PRO A 406 15.06 -11.76 -21.22
CA PRO A 406 16.13 -12.39 -21.97
C PRO A 406 16.56 -13.68 -21.28
N HIS A 407 16.83 -14.73 -22.05
CA HIS A 407 17.40 -16.01 -21.58
C HIS A 407 16.82 -16.59 -20.27
N PRO A 408 15.48 -16.60 -20.06
CA PRO A 408 14.89 -16.99 -18.77
C PRO A 408 15.13 -18.47 -18.42
N TRP A 409 15.46 -19.31 -19.42
CA TRP A 409 15.79 -20.72 -19.25
C TRP A 409 17.09 -20.97 -18.47
N ARG A 410 17.94 -19.95 -18.30
CA ARG A 410 19.19 -20.05 -17.52
C ARG A 410 18.97 -19.87 -16.01
N VAL A 411 17.73 -19.65 -15.57
CA VAL A 411 17.35 -19.55 -14.14
C VAL A 411 16.67 -20.85 -13.71
N LEU A 412 17.32 -21.57 -12.79
CA LEU A 412 16.89 -22.87 -12.27
C LEU A 412 16.59 -22.78 -10.77
N ASN A 413 16.02 -23.82 -10.17
CA ASN A 413 15.93 -23.89 -8.72
C ASN A 413 17.29 -24.24 -8.09
N THR A 414 17.36 -24.23 -6.75
CA THR A 414 18.57 -24.52 -5.96
C THR A 414 19.17 -25.91 -6.22
N ALA A 415 18.33 -26.88 -6.59
CA ALA A 415 18.74 -28.23 -6.99
C ALA A 415 19.23 -28.32 -8.45
N GLY A 416 19.27 -27.21 -9.20
CA GLY A 416 19.68 -27.19 -10.61
C GLY A 416 18.62 -27.74 -11.56
N ARG A 417 17.35 -27.75 -11.16
CA ARG A 417 16.24 -28.26 -11.97
C ARG A 417 15.45 -27.12 -12.60
N VAL A 418 14.88 -27.40 -13.77
CA VAL A 418 13.95 -26.49 -14.45
C VAL A 418 12.65 -26.40 -13.64
N SER A 419 12.18 -25.18 -13.37
CA SER A 419 10.91 -24.98 -12.67
C SER A 419 9.74 -25.54 -13.48
N LYS A 420 8.81 -26.24 -12.82
CA LYS A 420 7.56 -26.71 -13.42
C LYS A 420 6.66 -25.57 -13.90
N GLY A 421 6.85 -24.36 -13.34
CA GLY A 421 6.13 -23.16 -13.72
C GLY A 421 6.73 -22.40 -14.91
N PHE A 422 7.87 -22.86 -15.44
CA PHE A 422 8.51 -22.20 -16.58
C PHE A 422 7.57 -22.17 -17.80
N GLN A 423 7.48 -21.02 -18.46
CA GLN A 423 6.75 -20.86 -19.72
C GLN A 423 7.62 -20.13 -20.73
N TRP A 424 7.62 -20.61 -21.97
CA TRP A 424 8.31 -19.92 -23.06
C TRP A 424 7.60 -18.60 -23.38
N PRO A 425 8.35 -17.49 -23.58
CA PRO A 425 7.81 -16.26 -24.15
C PRO A 425 7.14 -16.50 -25.51
N ASP A 426 7.76 -17.34 -26.35
CA ASP A 426 7.19 -17.82 -27.59
C ASP A 426 6.47 -19.16 -27.35
N ARG A 427 5.13 -19.12 -27.42
CA ARG A 427 4.26 -20.28 -27.22
C ARG A 427 4.37 -21.36 -28.30
N THR A 428 5.07 -21.08 -29.39
CA THR A 428 5.28 -22.05 -30.48
C THR A 428 6.48 -22.97 -30.25
N ARG A 429 7.36 -22.63 -29.29
CA ARG A 429 8.50 -23.46 -28.91
C ARG A 429 8.05 -24.74 -28.23
N THR A 430 8.75 -25.84 -28.52
CA THR A 430 8.40 -27.19 -28.07
C THR A 430 9.53 -27.90 -27.34
N GLU A 431 10.76 -27.44 -27.52
CA GLU A 431 11.93 -27.86 -26.76
C GLU A 431 11.80 -27.47 -25.28
N THR A 432 12.41 -28.27 -24.40
CA THR A 432 12.45 -27.96 -22.97
C THR A 432 13.59 -26.98 -22.65
N PRO A 433 13.52 -26.24 -21.54
CA PRO A 433 14.66 -25.42 -21.09
C PRO A 433 15.95 -26.23 -20.89
N ALA A 434 15.83 -27.50 -20.50
CA ALA A 434 16.97 -28.40 -20.36
C ALA A 434 17.64 -28.68 -21.72
N ASP A 435 16.87 -28.89 -22.80
CA ASP A 435 17.41 -29.11 -24.14
C ASP A 435 18.25 -27.91 -24.62
N VAL A 436 17.74 -26.69 -24.38
CA VAL A 436 18.45 -25.45 -24.75
C VAL A 436 19.73 -25.27 -23.92
N LEU A 437 19.68 -25.60 -22.63
CA LEU A 437 20.88 -25.54 -21.78
C LEU A 437 21.93 -26.58 -22.19
N ILE A 438 21.51 -27.75 -22.66
CA ILE A 438 22.40 -28.79 -23.22
C ILE A 438 23.08 -28.28 -24.49
N ASP A 439 22.33 -27.65 -25.39
CA ASP A 439 22.88 -27.02 -26.61
C ASP A 439 23.86 -25.89 -26.29
N GLU A 440 23.66 -25.20 -25.17
CA GLU A 440 24.60 -24.20 -24.65
C GLU A 440 25.82 -24.80 -23.92
N GLY A 441 25.88 -26.12 -23.76
CA GLY A 441 27.01 -26.85 -23.17
C GLY A 441 26.91 -27.14 -21.67
N VAL A 442 25.71 -27.02 -21.08
CA VAL A 442 25.43 -27.46 -19.70
C VAL A 442 25.07 -28.95 -19.70
N ARG A 443 25.80 -29.76 -18.93
CA ARG A 443 25.47 -31.18 -18.77
C ARG A 443 24.40 -31.35 -17.70
N PHE A 444 23.57 -32.38 -17.82
CA PHE A 444 22.58 -32.77 -16.82
C PHE A 444 22.88 -34.19 -16.32
N ASP A 445 22.78 -34.39 -15.01
CA ASP A 445 22.73 -35.71 -14.37
C ASP A 445 21.28 -35.98 -13.93
N GLY A 446 20.58 -36.83 -14.67
CA GLY A 446 19.13 -36.96 -14.54
C GLY A 446 18.41 -35.65 -14.91
N ASP A 447 17.76 -35.02 -13.93
CA ASP A 447 17.02 -33.77 -14.10
C ASP A 447 17.77 -32.52 -13.56
N ALA A 448 18.97 -32.71 -13.01
CA ALA A 448 19.76 -31.65 -12.40
C ALA A 448 20.93 -31.21 -13.29
N ALA A 449 21.05 -29.90 -13.50
CA ALA A 449 22.17 -29.29 -14.22
C ALA A 449 23.48 -29.41 -13.44
N ASP A 450 24.59 -29.54 -14.17
CA ASP A 450 25.94 -29.60 -13.62
C ASP A 450 26.23 -28.41 -12.68
N PRO A 451 26.46 -28.65 -11.38
CA PRO A 451 26.74 -27.59 -10.40
C PRO A 451 27.97 -26.75 -10.72
N GLU A 452 28.97 -27.29 -11.44
CA GLU A 452 30.16 -26.52 -11.85
C GLU A 452 29.83 -25.45 -12.91
N LYS A 453 28.67 -25.55 -13.55
CA LYS A 453 28.15 -24.55 -14.49
C LYS A 453 27.29 -23.49 -13.82
N ARG A 454 26.99 -23.62 -12.52
CA ARG A 454 26.25 -22.60 -11.76
C ARG A 454 27.10 -21.34 -11.59
N LEU A 455 26.51 -20.18 -11.86
CA LEU A 455 27.02 -18.88 -11.45
C LEU A 455 26.51 -18.55 -10.04
N PRO A 456 27.40 -18.49 -9.03
CA PRO A 456 27.03 -18.16 -7.67
C PRO A 456 26.70 -16.66 -7.53
N LEU A 457 26.01 -16.31 -6.44
CA LEU A 457 25.57 -14.94 -6.14
C LEU A 457 26.67 -13.87 -6.28
N ASP A 458 27.88 -14.13 -5.76
CA ASP A 458 28.95 -13.13 -5.76
C ASP A 458 29.45 -12.82 -7.18
N ASP A 459 29.52 -13.83 -8.06
CA ASP A 459 29.90 -13.63 -9.46
C ASP A 459 28.75 -12.96 -10.25
N LEU A 460 27.51 -13.31 -9.91
CA LEU A 460 26.33 -12.70 -10.51
C LEU A 460 26.23 -11.20 -10.16
N ARG A 461 26.58 -10.81 -8.93
CA ARG A 461 26.68 -9.39 -8.49
C ARG A 461 27.75 -8.63 -9.26
N ARG A 462 28.96 -9.18 -9.37
CA ARG A 462 30.06 -8.55 -10.14
C ARG A 462 29.67 -8.29 -11.59
N LEU A 463 29.04 -9.27 -12.25
CA LEU A 463 28.57 -9.13 -13.62
C LEU A 463 27.49 -8.04 -13.78
N PHE A 464 26.69 -7.80 -12.74
CA PHE A 464 25.67 -6.76 -12.72
C PHE A 464 26.30 -5.37 -12.54
N ASP A 465 27.18 -5.22 -11.54
CA ASP A 465 27.84 -3.97 -11.19
C ASP A 465 28.75 -3.47 -12.33
N ASP A 466 29.55 -4.35 -12.95
CA ASP A 466 30.43 -4.00 -14.08
C ASP A 466 29.65 -3.42 -15.29
N ARG A 467 28.38 -3.80 -15.44
CA ARG A 467 27.49 -3.31 -16.51
C ARG A 467 26.83 -1.98 -16.16
N ASP A 468 26.53 -1.73 -14.89
CA ASP A 468 25.94 -0.48 -14.43
C ASP A 468 26.98 0.65 -14.43
N ASP A 469 28.24 0.35 -14.12
CA ASP A 469 29.37 1.28 -14.26
C ASP A 469 29.61 1.69 -15.73
N LEU A 470 29.49 0.75 -16.67
CA LEU A 470 29.59 1.03 -18.11
C LEU A 470 28.41 1.86 -18.65
N ARG A 471 27.22 1.77 -18.05
CA ARG A 471 26.08 2.64 -18.38
C ARG A 471 26.24 4.04 -17.78
N SER A 472 26.77 4.12 -16.56
CA SER A 472 26.99 5.39 -15.85
C SER A 472 28.13 6.22 -16.44
N ALA A 473 29.09 5.59 -17.12
CA ALA A 473 30.19 6.28 -17.81
C ALA A 473 29.84 6.81 -19.22
N VAL A 474 28.62 6.56 -19.72
CA VAL A 474 28.16 6.93 -21.09
C VAL A 474 27.08 8.03 -21.05
N LEU A 475 26.69 8.51 -19.86
CA LEU A 475 25.91 9.74 -19.64
C LEU A 475 26.84 10.84 -19.10
#